data_AF-A0A5N0ULD1-F1
#
_entry.id   AF-A0A5N0ULD1-F1
#
_cell.length_a   1.000
_cell.length_b   1.000
_cell.length_c   1.000
_cell.angle_alpha   90.00
_cell.angle_beta   90.00
_cell.angle_gamma   90.00
#
_symmetry.space_group_name_H-M   'P 1'
#
loop_
_entity.id
_entity.type
_entity.pdbx_description
1 polymer ?
#
loop_
_entity_poly.entity_id
_entity_poly.type
_entity_poly.pdbx_seq_one_letter_code
_entity_poly.pdbx_strand_id
1 'polypeptide(L)' 'MTSVVLLVALVLVAVAGFAVVRTQDPKRQAITLSVYGLCLTVLFLVLQAPDVALSELAVGSAVVPLMVLLTIRKAGR' A
#
# COMPACT_ATOMS: atom_id res chain seq x y z
N MET A 1 -18.44 -11.70 -13.67
CA MET A 1 -17.04 -12.10 -13.42
C MET A 1 -16.24 -10.97 -12.79
N THR A 2 -16.32 -9.74 -13.32
CA THR A 2 -15.71 -8.53 -12.75
C THR A 2 -16.07 -8.27 -11.27
N SER A 3 -17.32 -8.52 -10.86
CA SER A 3 -17.76 -8.29 -9.48
C SER A 3 -17.04 -9.15 -8.43
N VAL A 4 -16.72 -10.41 -8.76
CA VAL A 4 -16.01 -11.30 -7.83
C VAL A 4 -14.55 -10.86 -7.69
N VAL A 5 -13.90 -10.53 -8.80
CA VAL A 5 -12.52 -10.02 -8.79
C VAL A 5 -12.43 -8.71 -8.00
N LEU A 6 -13.39 -7.80 -8.20
CA LEU A 6 -13.47 -6.55 -7.46
C LEU A 6 -13.68 -6.80 -5.96
N LEU A 7 -14.58 -7.69 -5.58
CA LEU A 7 -14.81 -8.06 -4.18
C LEU A 7 -13.53 -8.60 -3.53
N VAL A 8 -12.83 -9.52 -4.20
CA VAL A 8 -11.57 -10.09 -3.72
C VAL A 8 -10.50 -9.01 -3.57
N ALA A 9 -10.38 -8.10 -4.54
CA ALA A 9 -9.43 -7.00 -4.47
C ALA A 9 -9.73 -6.03 -3.31
N LEU A 10 -11.01 -5.71 -3.07
CA LEU A 10 -11.43 -4.88 -1.95
C LEU A 10 -11.16 -5.55 -0.59
N VAL A 11 -11.43 -6.86 -0.48
CA VAL A 11 -11.12 -7.63 0.73
C VAL A 11 -9.61 -7.69 0.97
N LEU A 12 -8.81 -7.90 -0.08
CA LEU A 12 -7.34 -7.87 -0.02
C LEU A 12 -6.85 -6.53 0.53
N VAL A 13 -7.34 -5.41 -0.02
CA VAL A 13 -6.99 -4.05 0.42
C VAL A 13 -7.41 -3.81 1.87
N ALA A 14 -8.61 -4.25 2.26
CA ALA A 14 -9.08 -4.12 3.65
C ALA A 14 -8.19 -4.89 4.64
N VAL A 15 -7.80 -6.13 4.30
CA VAL A 15 -6.90 -6.95 5.13
C VAL A 15 -5.51 -6.34 5.21
N ALA A 16 -4.95 -5.87 4.09
CA ALA A 16 -3.65 -5.21 4.06
C ALA A 16 -3.66 -3.91 4.88
N GLY A 17 -4.70 -3.08 4.75
CA GLY A 17 -4.87 -1.86 5.54
C GLY A 17 -5.01 -2.15 7.03
N PHE A 18 -5.74 -3.20 7.40
CA PHE A 18 -5.83 -3.65 8.79
C PHE A 18 -4.46 -4.10 9.34
N ALA A 19 -3.65 -4.81 8.54
CA ALA A 19 -2.30 -5.19 8.92
C ALA A 19 -1.38 -3.97 9.15
N VAL A 20 -1.50 -2.93 8.32
CA VAL A 20 -0.80 -1.65 8.52
C VAL A 20 -1.17 -1.03 9.87
N VAL A 21 -2.47 -0.94 10.19
CA VAL A 21 -2.95 -0.36 11.47
C VAL A 21 -2.49 -1.18 12.68
N ARG A 22 -2.37 -2.51 12.54
CA ARG A 22 -1.88 -3.39 13.59
C ARG A 22 -0.36 -3.39 13.76
N THR A 23 0.38 -2.78 12.84
CA THR A 23 1.85 -2.74 12.92
C THR A 23 2.29 -1.57 13.78
N GLN A 24 2.72 -1.88 15.01
CA GLN A 24 3.10 -0.87 16.02
C GLN A 24 4.49 -0.25 15.78
N ASP A 25 5.44 -1.04 15.27
CA ASP A 25 6.80 -0.57 15.00
C ASP A 25 6.84 0.25 13.70
N PRO A 26 7.18 1.55 13.73
CA PRO A 26 7.17 2.40 12.53
C PRO A 26 8.09 1.89 11.40
N LYS A 27 9.21 1.23 11.76
CA LYS A 27 10.13 0.61 10.80
C LYS A 27 9.48 -0.57 10.07
N ARG A 28 8.74 -1.41 10.79
CA ARG A 28 7.97 -2.52 10.22
C ARG A 28 6.76 -1.99 9.45
N GLN A 29 6.17 -0.90 9.92
CA GLN A 29 5.00 -0.28 9.32
C GLN A 29 5.29 0.20 7.89
N ALA A 30 6.52 0.67 7.61
CA ALA A 30 6.96 0.99 6.26
C ALA A 30 6.82 -0.19 5.28
N ILE A 31 7.19 -1.41 5.70
CA ILE A 31 7.07 -2.61 4.88
C ILE A 31 5.60 -2.95 4.63
N THR A 32 4.76 -2.90 5.67
CA THR A 32 3.32 -3.13 5.50
C THR A 32 2.66 -2.06 4.62
N LEU A 33 3.16 -0.82 4.66
CA LEU A 33 2.72 0.26 3.78
C LEU A 33 3.06 -0.04 2.31
N SER A 34 4.27 -0.55 2.04
CA SER A 34 4.66 -1.00 0.68
C SER A 34 3.70 -2.07 0.15
N VAL A 35 3.39 -3.08 0.96
CA VAL A 35 2.46 -4.16 0.60
C VAL A 35 1.07 -3.61 0.33
N TYR A 36 0.59 -2.69 1.18
CA TYR A 36 -0.69 -2.03 1.00
C TYR A 36 -0.75 -1.22 -0.31
N GLY A 37 0.31 -0.46 -0.64
CA GLY A 37 0.44 0.24 -1.91
C GLY A 37 0.36 -0.70 -3.13
N LEU A 38 1.02 -1.87 -3.07
CA LEU A 38 0.90 -2.89 -4.12
C LEU A 38 -0.53 -3.43 -4.25
N CYS A 39 -1.22 -3.67 -3.14
CA CYS A 39 -2.63 -4.09 -3.17
C CYS A 39 -3.52 -3.02 -3.83
N LEU A 40 -3.27 -1.74 -3.55
CA LEU A 40 -3.97 -0.63 -4.20
C LEU A 40 -3.65 -0.54 -5.70
N THR A 41 -2.39 -0.74 -6.11
CA THR A 41 -2.03 -0.83 -7.54
C THR A 41 -2.86 -1.89 -8.25
N VAL A 42 -2.98 -3.09 -7.67
CA VAL A 42 -3.82 -4.16 -8.23
C VAL A 42 -5.28 -3.75 -8.31
N LEU A 43 -5.82 -3.11 -7.26
CA LEU A 43 -7.20 -2.61 -7.27
C LEU A 43 -7.42 -1.58 -8.40
N PHE A 44 -6.49 -0.64 -8.62
CA PHE A 44 -6.60 0.34 -9.70
C PHE A 44 -6.53 -0.27 -11.09
N LEU A 45 -5.74 -1.34 -11.28
CA LEU A 45 -5.77 -2.12 -12.53
C LEU A 45 -7.13 -2.79 -12.75
N VAL A 46 -7.73 -3.36 -11.69
CA VAL A 46 -9.08 -3.94 -11.76
C VAL A 46 -10.13 -2.87 -12.09
N LEU A 47 -9.98 -1.65 -11.55
CA LEU A 47 -10.84 -0.51 -11.82
C LEU A 47 -10.59 0.19 -13.16
N GLN A 48 -9.66 -0.33 -13.98
CA GLN A 48 -9.32 0.25 -15.29
C GLN A 48 -8.76 1.69 -15.19
N ALA A 49 -8.02 1.99 -14.12
CA ALA A 49 -7.34 3.26 -13.91
C ALA A 49 -5.80 3.09 -14.01
N PRO A 50 -5.24 2.87 -15.22
CA PRO A 50 -3.83 2.50 -15.40
C PRO A 50 -2.85 3.62 -15.01
N ASP A 51 -3.17 4.88 -15.28
CA ASP A 51 -2.30 6.02 -14.94
C ASP A 51 -2.18 6.20 -13.42
N VAL A 52 -3.30 5.98 -12.71
CA VAL A 52 -3.35 5.99 -11.25
C VAL A 52 -2.60 4.78 -10.68
N ALA A 53 -2.75 3.59 -11.29
CA ALA A 53 -2.05 2.39 -10.86
C ALA A 53 -0.52 2.52 -10.98
N LEU A 54 -0.02 3.08 -12.08
CA LEU A 54 1.42 3.32 -12.28
C LEU A 54 1.95 4.34 -11.27
N SER A 55 1.18 5.41 -11.01
CA SER A 55 1.54 6.41 -10.00
C SER A 55 1.56 5.82 -8.59
N GLU A 56 0.56 5.00 -8.25
CA GLU A 56 0.48 4.31 -6.96
C GLU A 56 1.60 3.28 -6.78
N LEU A 57 1.95 2.56 -7.85
CA LEU A 57 3.08 1.62 -7.86
C LEU A 57 4.38 2.35 -7.52
N ALA A 58 4.64 3.51 -8.11
CA ALA A 58 5.83 4.28 -7.79
C ALA A 58 5.77 4.90 -6.39
N VAL A 59 4.68 5.59 -6.07
CA VAL A 59 4.58 6.44 -4.88
C VAL A 59 4.21 5.63 -3.64
N GLY A 60 3.10 4.91 -3.67
CA GLY A 60 2.57 4.16 -2.53
C GLY A 60 3.44 2.97 -2.13
N SER A 61 3.99 2.24 -3.12
CA SER A 61 4.79 1.04 -2.82
C SER A 61 6.24 1.32 -2.44
N ALA A 62 6.83 2.42 -2.93
CA ALA A 62 8.25 2.72 -2.74
C ALA A 62 8.48 4.09 -2.06
N VAL A 63 8.01 5.19 -2.66
CA VAL A 63 8.35 6.55 -2.18
C VAL A 63 7.86 6.80 -0.75
N VAL A 64 6.59 6.52 -0.44
CA VAL A 64 6.02 6.77 0.89
C VAL A 64 6.72 5.93 1.98
N PRO A 65 6.89 4.60 1.82
CA PRO A 65 7.68 3.77 2.74
C PRO A 65 9.10 4.29 2.98
N LEU A 66 9.77 4.74 1.92
CA LEU A 66 11.13 5.25 1.97
C LEU A 66 11.17 6.60 2.73
N MET A 67 10.20 7.48 2.49
CA MET A 67 10.02 8.72 3.27
C MET A 67 9.78 8.42 4.76
N VAL A 68 8.96 7.41 5.09
CA VAL A 68 8.73 6.98 6.47
C VAL A 68 10.04 6.52 7.11
N LEU A 69 10.80 5.65 6.46
CA LEU A 69 12.09 5.17 6.96
C LEU A 69 13.12 6.30 7.15
N LEU A 70 13.23 7.21 6.19
CA LEU A 70 14.12 8.38 6.28
C LEU A 70 13.71 9.31 7.42
N THR A 71 12.40 9.51 7.59
CA THR A 71 11.84 10.33 8.68
C THR A 71 12.15 9.72 10.03
N ILE A 72 11.92 8.41 10.20
CA ILE A 72 12.26 7.69 11.45
C ILE A 72 13.76 7.79 11.73
N ARG A 73 14.61 7.61 10.72
CA ARG A 73 16.07 7.72 10.88
C ARG A 73 16.51 9.13 11.30
N LYS A 74 15.84 10.17 10.80
CA LYS A 74 16.17 11.57 11.12
C LYS A 74 15.58 12.03 12.44
N ALA A 75 14.32 11.65 12.73
CA ALA A 75 13.60 12.01 13.94
C ALA A 75 14.07 11.21 15.15
N GLY A 76 14.43 9.93 14.95
CA GLY A 76 15.01 9.06 15.95
C GLY A 76 16.50 9.32 16.19
N ARG A 77 16.91 10.59 16.31
CA ARG A 77 18.11 10.93 17.07
C ARG A 77 17.95 10.43 18.51
#